data_AF-A0A258VPN8-F1
#
_entry.id   AF-A0A258VPN8-F1
#
_cell.length_a   1.000
_cell.length_b   1.000
_cell.length_c   1.000
_cell.angle_alpha   90.00
_cell.angle_beta   90.00
_cell.angle_gamma   90.00
#
_symmetry.space_group_name_H-M   'P 1'
#
loop_
_entity.id
_entity.type
_entity.pdbx_description
1 polymer ?
#
loop_
_entity_poly.entity_id
_entity_poly.type
_entity_poly.pdbx_seq_one_letter_code
_entity_poly.pdbx_strand_id
1 'polypeptide(L)'
;MSEKVKLSKDGSSIDFVQSENVPTSLKKFRQSPEIEGFYRFIFENDLQKEGYEILDKIITQRKLKKLADKKQAVEDKKDAKKKK
;
A
#
# COMPACT_ATOMS: atom_id res chain seq x y z
N MET A 1 -24.34 -4.61 5.86
CA MET A 1 -23.80 -3.91 4.68
C MET A 1 -22.84 -2.84 5.19
N SER A 2 -21.56 -3.19 5.32
CA SER A 2 -20.51 -2.30 5.84
C SER A 2 -20.13 -1.27 4.77
N GLU A 3 -20.27 0.03 5.06
CA GLU A 3 -19.83 1.14 4.20
C GLU A 3 -18.30 1.09 4.00
N LYS A 4 -17.85 0.30 3.02
CA LYS A 4 -16.42 0.10 2.72
C LYS A 4 -15.79 1.22 1.89
N VAL A 5 -16.57 2.19 1.42
CA VAL A 5 -16.10 3.24 0.51
C VAL A 5 -16.73 4.57 0.88
N LYS A 6 -15.89 5.56 1.20
CA LYS A 6 -16.31 6.95 1.37
C LYS A 6 -15.97 7.70 0.09
N LEU A 7 -16.99 8.00 -0.69
CA LEU A 7 -16.86 8.82 -1.88
C LEU A 7 -16.96 10.30 -1.48
N SER A 8 -16.02 11.15 -1.90
CA SER A 8 -16.19 12.59 -1.76
C SER A 8 -17.40 13.05 -2.57
N LYS A 9 -18.14 14.05 -2.09
CA LYS A 9 -19.37 14.55 -2.74
C LYS A 9 -19.15 14.97 -4.20
N ASP A 10 -17.92 15.34 -4.55
CA ASP A 10 -17.53 15.81 -5.88
C ASP A 10 -16.94 14.69 -6.76
N GLY A 11 -16.89 13.44 -6.28
CA GLY A 11 -16.39 12.28 -7.03
C GLY A 11 -14.89 12.28 -7.35
N SER A 12 -14.16 13.31 -6.95
CA SER A 12 -12.73 13.51 -7.24
C SER A 12 -11.82 12.56 -6.43
N SER A 13 -12.32 12.01 -5.31
CA SER A 13 -11.54 11.12 -4.46
C SER A 13 -12.38 9.97 -3.89
N ILE A 14 -11.78 8.78 -3.92
CA ILE A 14 -12.31 7.56 -3.32
C ILE A 14 -11.41 7.23 -2.14
N ASP A 15 -11.91 7.46 -0.91
CA ASP A 15 -11.25 6.96 0.30
C ASP A 15 -11.79 5.56 0.61
N PHE A 16 -10.95 4.56 0.37
CA PHE A 16 -11.20 3.20 0.82
C PHE A 16 -11.08 3.17 2.34
N VAL A 17 -12.20 2.98 3.03
CA VAL A 17 -12.18 2.73 4.48
C VAL A 17 -11.50 1.39 4.65
N GLN A 18 -10.27 1.42 5.16
CA GLN A 18 -9.46 0.24 5.42
C GLN A 18 -10.32 -0.77 6.15
N SER A 19 -10.64 -1.89 5.48
CA SER A 19 -11.38 -2.97 6.12
C SER A 19 -10.58 -3.39 7.34
N GLU A 20 -11.16 -3.24 8.54
CA GLU A 20 -10.43 -3.44 9.80
C GLU A 20 -9.86 -4.86 9.98
N ASN A 21 -10.21 -5.79 9.11
CA ASN A 21 -9.71 -7.16 9.09
C ASN A 21 -8.76 -7.42 7.91
N VAL A 22 -7.72 -6.58 7.73
CA VAL A 22 -6.60 -6.98 6.85
C VAL A 22 -5.98 -8.26 7.45
N PRO A 23 -5.98 -9.39 6.73
CA PRO A 23 -5.49 -10.64 7.29
C PRO A 23 -4.03 -10.52 7.69
N THR A 24 -3.73 -10.65 8.99
CA THR A 24 -2.35 -10.55 9.52
C THR A 24 -1.51 -11.80 9.23
N SER A 25 -2.15 -12.89 8.83
CA SER A 25 -1.51 -14.16 8.47
C SER A 25 -1.57 -14.41 6.97
N LEU A 26 -0.46 -14.87 6.39
CA LEU A 26 -0.39 -15.29 4.98
C LEU A 26 -1.45 -16.33 4.61
N LYS A 27 -1.78 -17.25 5.51
CA LYS A 27 -2.79 -18.29 5.27
C LYS A 27 -4.18 -17.66 5.13
N LYS A 28 -4.55 -16.76 6.04
CA LYS A 28 -5.82 -16.02 5.99
C LYS A 28 -5.88 -15.05 4.82
N PHE A 29 -4.73 -14.46 4.45
CA PHE A 29 -4.62 -13.57 3.29
C PHE A 29 -4.97 -14.28 1.99
N ARG A 30 -4.39 -15.47 1.75
CA ARG A 30 -4.68 -16.28 0.55
C ARG A 30 -6.09 -16.87 0.52
N GLN A 31 -6.73 -17.02 1.68
CA GLN A 31 -8.12 -17.50 1.79
C GLN A 31 -9.15 -16.36 1.68
N SER A 32 -8.71 -15.11 1.56
CA SER A 32 -9.62 -13.97 1.38
C SER A 32 -10.23 -14.01 -0.02
N PRO A 33 -11.57 -13.93 -0.15
CA PRO A 33 -12.23 -13.87 -1.47
C PRO A 33 -11.73 -12.72 -2.34
N GLU A 34 -11.38 -11.59 -1.72
CA GLU A 34 -10.85 -10.41 -2.42
C GLU A 34 -9.46 -10.70 -3.02
N ILE A 35 -8.62 -11.47 -2.32
CA ILE A 35 -7.28 -11.84 -2.79
C ILE A 35 -7.33 -12.95 -3.84
N GLU A 36 -8.21 -13.92 -3.67
CA GLU A 36 -8.47 -14.94 -4.68
C GLU A 36 -8.96 -14.29 -5.99
N GLY A 37 -9.93 -13.38 -5.92
CA GLY A 37 -10.43 -12.63 -7.07
C GLY A 37 -9.34 -11.82 -7.77
N PHE A 38 -8.43 -11.20 -7.01
CA PHE A 38 -7.28 -10.50 -7.56
C PHE A 38 -6.32 -11.42 -8.33
N TYR A 39 -5.93 -12.56 -7.75
CA TYR A 39 -5.06 -13.52 -8.44
C TYR A 39 -5.74 -14.11 -9.68
N ARG A 40 -7.04 -14.39 -9.59
CA ARG A 40 -7.83 -14.90 -10.70
C ARG A 40 -7.92 -13.89 -11.85
N PHE A 41 -8.19 -12.61 -11.55
CA PHE A 41 -8.19 -11.54 -12.53
C PHE A 41 -6.84 -11.43 -13.26
N ILE A 42 -5.72 -11.44 -12.52
CA ILE A 42 -4.39 -11.39 -13.14
C ILE A 42 -4.17 -12.57 -14.08
N PHE A 43 -4.54 -13.78 -13.64
CA PHE A 43 -4.33 -14.99 -14.42
C PHE A 43 -5.24 -15.06 -15.65
N GLU A 44 -6.52 -14.75 -15.50
CA GLU A 44 -7.50 -14.80 -16.59
C GLU A 44 -7.27 -13.75 -17.67
N ASN A 45 -6.57 -12.66 -17.35
CA ASN A 45 -6.26 -11.58 -18.29
C ASN A 45 -4.79 -11.55 -18.74
N ASP A 46 -4.00 -12.56 -18.37
CA ASP A 46 -2.56 -12.67 -18.71
C ASP A 46 -1.72 -11.44 -18.29
N LEU A 47 -2.01 -10.91 -17.10
CA LEU A 47 -1.37 -9.70 -16.56
C LEU A 47 -0.26 -9.99 -15.54
N GLN A 48 0.32 -11.19 -15.55
CA GLN A 48 1.28 -11.62 -14.52
C GLN A 48 2.55 -10.76 -14.58
N LYS A 49 3.00 -10.41 -15.79
CA LYS A 49 4.21 -9.61 -15.98
C LYS A 49 4.00 -8.17 -15.49
N GLU A 50 2.91 -7.55 -15.90
CA GLU A 50 2.51 -6.19 -15.50
C GLU A 50 2.30 -6.13 -13.99
N GLY A 51 1.61 -7.14 -13.44
CA GLY A 51 1.41 -7.28 -12.00
C GLY A 51 2.73 -7.35 -11.23
N TYR A 52 3.69 -8.13 -11.72
CA TYR A 52 5.03 -8.22 -11.12
C TYR A 52 5.76 -6.87 -11.18
N GLU A 53 5.79 -6.22 -12.34
CA GLU A 53 6.48 -4.94 -12.52
C GLU A 53 5.89 -3.83 -11.64
N ILE A 54 4.56 -3.79 -11.49
CA ILE A 54 3.88 -2.83 -10.61
C ILE A 54 4.25 -3.10 -9.15
N LEU A 55 4.21 -4.37 -8.71
CA LEU A 55 4.58 -4.73 -7.34
C LEU A 55 6.03 -4.37 -7.02
N ASP A 56 6.96 -4.62 -7.95
CA ASP A 56 8.37 -4.28 -7.76
C ASP A 56 8.59 -2.76 -7.66
N LYS A 57 7.94 -1.97 -8.52
CA LYS A 57 7.96 -0.50 -8.43
C LYS A 57 7.46 -0.02 -7.06
N ILE A 58 6.34 -0.57 -6.57
CA ILE A 58 5.79 -0.21 -5.25
C ILE A 58 6.78 -0.56 -4.12
N ILE A 59 7.38 -1.75 -4.15
CA ILE A 59 8.33 -2.20 -3.13
C ILE A 59 9.57 -1.28 -3.13
N THR A 60 10.09 -0.96 -4.31
CA THR A 60 11.25 -0.09 -4.48
C THR A 60 10.95 1.33 -3.98
N GLN A 61 9.82 1.91 -4.36
CA GLN A 61 9.38 3.22 -3.84
C GLN A 61 9.24 3.22 -2.32
N ARG A 62 8.67 2.17 -1.72
CA ARG A 62 8.57 2.03 -0.25
C ARG A 62 9.94 1.96 0.41
N LYS A 63 10.91 1.24 -0.17
CA LYS A 63 12.29 1.18 0.33
C LYS A 63 12.96 2.56 0.25
N LEU A 64 12.83 3.24 -0.89
CA LEU A 64 13.40 4.57 -1.10
C LEU A 64 12.81 5.60 -0.12
N LYS A 65 11.48 5.60 0.08
CA LYS A 65 10.82 6.46 1.06
C LYS A 65 11.35 6.22 2.47
N LYS A 66 11.45 4.96 2.91
CA LYS A 66 12.04 4.63 4.22
C LYS A 66 13.48 5.13 4.39
N LEU A 67 14.28 5.11 3.32
CA LEU A 67 15.65 5.64 3.36
C LEU A 67 15.67 7.17 3.41
N ALA A 68 14.78 7.84 2.67
CA ALA A 68 14.64 9.29 2.70
C ALA A 68 14.19 9.78 4.10
N ASP A 69 13.17 9.15 4.67
CA ASP A 69 12.65 9.47 6.01
C ASP A 69 13.76 9.31 7.08
N LYS A 70 14.58 8.26 6.97
CA LYS A 70 15.74 8.06 7.87
C LYS A 70 16.81 9.14 7.73
N LYS A 71 17.09 9.59 6.50
CA LYS A 71 18.08 10.65 6.24
C LYS A 71 17.59 11.99 6.78
N GLN A 72 16.32 12.34 6.53
CA GLN A 72 15.70 13.54 7.10
C GLN A 72 15.75 13.52 8.63
N ALA A 73 15.37 12.41 9.26
CA ALA A 73 15.44 12.29 10.72
C ALA A 73 16.85 12.44 11.32
N VAL A 74 17.92 12.17 10.55
CA VAL A 74 19.30 12.40 11.00
C VAL A 74 19.70 13.87 10.82
N GLU A 75 19.33 14.50 9.71
CA GLU A 75 19.59 15.92 9.46
C GLU A 75 18.83 16.80 10.46
N ASP A 76 17.54 16.52 10.71
CA ASP A 76 16.73 17.22 11.72
C ASP A 76 17.35 17.14 13.12
N LYS A 77 17.96 15.99 13.47
CA LYS A 77 18.67 15.82 14.75
C LYS A 77 19.98 16.61 14.81
N LYS A 78 20.69 16.78 13.69
CA LYS A 78 21.91 17.59 13.62
C LYS A 78 21.57 19.08 13.70
N ASP A 79 20.53 19.53 13.01
CA ASP A 79 20.07 20.92 13.07
C ASP A 79 19.54 21.29 14.47
N ALA A 80 18.81 20.37 15.12
CA ALA A 80 18.40 20.54 16.52
C ALA A 80 19.59 20.60 17.50
N LYS A 81 20.70 19.92 17.20
CA LYS A 81 21.92 19.94 18.03
C LYS A 81 22.81 21.16 17.77
N LYS A 82 22.72 21.78 16.58
CA LYS A 82 23.44 23.02 16.22
C LYS A 82 22.77 24.29 16.75
N LYS A 83 21.46 24.26 16.99
CA LYS A 83 20.68 25.38 17.54
C LYS A 83 20.63 25.43 19.07
N LYS A 84 21.30 24.51 19.78
CA LYS A 84 21.36 24.42 21.24
C LYS A 84 22.78 24.66 21.71
#